data_AF-A0A958KT96-F1
#
_entry.id   AF-A0A958KT96-F1
#
_cell.length_a   1.000
_cell.length_b   1.000
_cell.length_c   1.000
_cell.angle_alpha   90.00
_cell.angle_beta   90.00
_cell.angle_gamma   90.00
#
_symmetry.space_group_name_H-M   'P 1'
#
loop_
_entity.id
_entity.type
_entity.pdbx_description
1 polymer ?
#
loop_
_entity_poly.entity_id
_entity_poly.type
_entity_poly.pdbx_seq_one_letter_code
_entity_poly.pdbx_strand_id
1 'polypeptide(L)'
;MASGNRINMFDNGTIGTGSTTRAPTQAAVKTYVDTATLPLNYVDIDTASPYETSVGYQAGNAATGLGNSFFGYYAGSGATTQNYNTGVGYYAIQQSKGSDITAVGYQAHYLSWGDQNTAVGSGALRGVAGGGASRNVAIGKGANYMGYGNCCSVSVGYNALYSMGSQSGYEFQSFNTAIGQEAMRDTTRGTSNVSLGYQSMSGAQGNSNTAIGPYTLQNITDGNYNTAVGRNAGINVIGASSSNVFIGYNAGPSTATTISNQLYIDNASGTPLIFGDFSTNRVGINRIATTYNLEVQGTAGKTDGTTTWAVISDERLKDIDGKLEYGLDEILKLNTVRFHYKENNPVGMDSEAPQMGVIAQDIMTVMPEAVSMRPDGYYDLNVDPIHWASINAIQELNNKCEMTKDQMAKIDQRISRNERDIASLKIENDNLKKENAAIKAYLCSKDPGASICK
;
A
#
# COMPACT_ATOMS: atom_id res chain seq x y z
N MET A 1 -29.85 -59.24 -8.11
CA MET A 1 -28.81 -59.87 -7.26
C MET A 1 -27.50 -59.74 -8.01
N ALA A 2 -26.58 -58.95 -7.47
CA ALA A 2 -25.27 -58.70 -8.06
C ALA A 2 -24.33 -59.88 -7.75
N SER A 3 -23.85 -60.58 -8.77
CA SER A 3 -22.69 -61.48 -8.65
C SER A 3 -21.46 -60.69 -9.09
N GLY A 4 -20.69 -60.20 -8.11
CA GLY A 4 -19.45 -59.50 -8.37
C GLY A 4 -18.39 -60.45 -8.91
N ASN A 5 -17.93 -60.21 -10.15
CA ASN A 5 -16.68 -60.77 -10.64
C ASN A 5 -15.53 -60.04 -9.94
N ARG A 6 -15.01 -60.65 -8.87
CA ARG A 6 -13.69 -60.32 -8.34
C ARG A 6 -12.65 -61.02 -9.23
N ILE A 7 -11.84 -60.25 -9.93
CA ILE A 7 -10.65 -60.74 -10.62
C ILE A 7 -9.56 -60.90 -9.56
N ASN A 8 -9.20 -62.14 -9.23
CA ASN A 8 -8.04 -62.46 -8.40
C ASN A 8 -6.79 -62.38 -9.28
N MET A 9 -5.86 -61.46 -8.98
CA MET A 9 -4.62 -61.24 -9.74
C MET A 9 -3.43 -62.11 -9.30
N PHE A 10 -3.65 -63.17 -8.52
CA PHE A 10 -2.58 -64.07 -8.10
C PHE A 10 -3.08 -65.52 -8.14
N ASP A 11 -2.78 -66.23 -9.23
CA ASP A 11 -2.84 -67.69 -9.25
C ASP A 11 -1.44 -68.25 -9.48
N ASN A 12 -0.97 -69.02 -8.49
CA ASN A 12 0.37 -69.61 -8.42
C ASN A 12 0.37 -70.93 -9.19
N GLY A 13 0.80 -70.92 -10.46
CA GLY A 13 0.92 -72.11 -11.31
C GLY A 13 2.37 -72.51 -11.62
N THR A 14 2.90 -73.44 -10.81
CA THR A 14 3.94 -74.47 -11.08
C THR A 14 5.17 -74.14 -11.96
N ILE A 15 6.34 -74.01 -11.33
CA ILE A 15 7.66 -73.98 -11.98
C ILE A 15 8.13 -75.43 -12.24
N GLY A 16 8.24 -75.82 -13.52
CA GLY A 16 8.90 -77.06 -13.94
C GLY A 16 10.43 -76.97 -13.86
N THR A 17 11.06 -77.96 -13.24
CA THR A 17 12.52 -78.07 -13.08
C THR A 17 13.17 -78.76 -14.28
N GLY A 18 14.25 -78.17 -14.82
CA GLY A 18 15.06 -78.78 -15.88
C GLY A 18 16.31 -77.99 -16.29
N SER A 19 17.46 -78.38 -15.72
CA SER A 19 18.82 -78.41 -16.32
C SER A 19 19.53 -77.12 -16.84
N THR A 20 20.40 -76.60 -15.96
CA THR A 20 21.76 -76.02 -16.16
C THR A 20 22.16 -75.16 -17.38
N THR A 21 22.68 -73.96 -17.03
CA THR A 21 23.70 -73.08 -17.68
C THR A 21 23.26 -71.81 -18.45
N ARG A 22 23.31 -70.69 -17.70
CA ARG A 22 23.86 -69.35 -18.05
C ARG A 22 23.09 -68.41 -19.03
N ALA A 23 22.27 -67.53 -18.45
CA ALA A 23 22.13 -66.06 -18.68
C ALA A 23 20.84 -65.57 -17.98
N PRO A 24 20.71 -64.31 -17.51
CA PRO A 24 19.46 -63.83 -16.94
C PRO A 24 18.47 -63.56 -18.07
N THR A 25 17.79 -64.59 -18.56
CA THR A 25 16.58 -64.40 -19.36
C THR A 25 15.46 -63.97 -18.40
N GLN A 26 15.26 -62.65 -18.27
CA GLN A 26 14.00 -62.11 -17.77
C GLN A 26 12.89 -62.58 -18.72
N ALA A 27 12.10 -63.54 -18.27
CA ALA A 27 10.94 -64.02 -18.98
C ALA A 27 9.90 -62.89 -19.05
N ALA A 28 9.57 -62.45 -20.26
CA ALA A 28 8.45 -61.56 -20.52
C ALA A 28 7.14 -62.23 -20.07
N VAL A 29 6.40 -61.60 -19.15
CA VAL A 29 4.99 -61.94 -18.92
C VAL A 29 4.16 -61.11 -19.90
N LYS A 30 3.96 -61.61 -21.12
CA LYS A 30 2.96 -61.05 -22.05
C LYS A 30 1.57 -61.48 -21.59
N THR A 31 0.87 -60.64 -20.86
CA THR A 31 -0.54 -60.91 -20.49
C THR A 31 -1.44 -60.46 -21.64
N TYR A 32 -1.78 -61.37 -22.54
CA TYR A 32 -2.89 -61.16 -23.48
C TYR A 32 -4.20 -61.16 -22.69
N VAL A 33 -4.91 -60.02 -22.66
CA VAL A 33 -6.35 -60.03 -22.36
C VAL A 33 -7.07 -60.35 -23.67
N ASP A 34 -7.24 -61.64 -23.94
CA ASP A 34 -7.98 -62.12 -25.10
C ASP A 34 -9.46 -61.75 -24.95
N THR A 35 -9.92 -60.80 -25.76
CA THR A 35 -11.33 -60.71 -26.15
C THR A 35 -11.38 -60.63 -27.67
N ALA A 36 -11.93 -61.67 -28.29
CA ALA A 36 -11.87 -62.00 -29.71
C ALA A 36 -12.53 -61.02 -30.71
N THR A 37 -12.70 -59.74 -30.39
CA THR A 37 -13.17 -58.71 -31.32
C THR A 37 -12.61 -57.34 -30.95
N LEU A 38 -11.56 -56.91 -31.70
CA LEU A 38 -10.83 -55.64 -31.61
C LEU A 38 -10.07 -55.45 -30.26
N PRO A 39 -8.72 -55.44 -30.24
CA PRO A 39 -7.97 -55.38 -28.98
C PRO A 39 -8.09 -53.97 -28.38
N LEU A 40 -9.08 -53.78 -27.50
CA LEU A 40 -9.32 -52.53 -26.80
C LEU A 40 -8.38 -52.35 -25.60
N ASN A 41 -7.78 -53.43 -25.08
CA ASN A 41 -6.88 -53.40 -23.92
C ASN A 41 -5.62 -54.22 -24.20
N TYR A 42 -4.64 -53.59 -24.86
CA TYR A 42 -3.29 -54.14 -25.08
C TYR A 42 -2.37 -53.64 -23.95
N VAL A 43 -1.73 -54.55 -23.22
CA VAL A 43 -0.66 -54.23 -22.26
C VAL A 43 0.66 -54.58 -22.94
N ASP A 44 1.44 -53.56 -23.30
CA ASP A 44 2.82 -53.76 -23.74
C ASP A 44 3.74 -53.65 -22.52
N ILE A 45 4.53 -54.69 -22.31
CA ILE A 45 5.67 -54.67 -21.41
C ILE A 45 6.88 -54.74 -22.34
N ASP A 46 7.33 -53.57 -22.77
CA ASP A 46 8.49 -53.49 -23.66
C ASP A 46 9.75 -53.94 -22.91
N THR A 47 10.50 -54.83 -23.55
CA THR A 47 11.75 -55.39 -23.02
C THR A 47 12.99 -54.65 -23.52
N ALA A 48 12.84 -53.72 -24.48
CA ALA A 48 13.90 -52.84 -24.94
C ALA A 48 14.15 -51.65 -23.98
N SER A 49 13.13 -51.26 -23.20
CA SER A 49 13.15 -50.16 -22.24
C SER A 49 12.85 -50.67 -20.83
N PRO A 50 13.84 -51.00 -19.99
CA PRO A 50 13.58 -51.49 -18.64
C PRO A 50 12.66 -50.53 -17.85
N TYR A 51 11.65 -51.13 -17.20
CA TYR A 51 10.66 -50.47 -16.33
C TYR A 51 9.57 -49.63 -17.02
N GLU A 52 9.26 -49.88 -18.30
CA GLU A 52 8.10 -49.30 -18.96
C GLU A 52 6.79 -50.07 -18.71
N THR A 53 5.68 -49.36 -18.49
CA THR A 53 4.32 -49.92 -18.41
C THR A 53 3.40 -49.19 -19.38
N SER A 54 2.91 -49.86 -20.42
CA SER A 54 2.06 -49.24 -21.44
C SER A 54 0.75 -50.01 -21.61
N VAL A 55 -0.39 -49.34 -21.44
CA VAL A 55 -1.74 -49.93 -21.50
C VAL A 55 -2.66 -49.11 -22.41
N GLY A 56 -3.18 -49.72 -23.48
CA GLY A 56 -4.10 -49.10 -24.41
C GLY A 56 -3.58 -49.10 -25.86
N TYR A 57 -4.47 -48.85 -26.82
CA TYR A 57 -4.11 -48.84 -28.23
C TYR A 57 -3.02 -47.80 -28.52
N GLN A 58 -1.87 -48.25 -29.03
CA GLN A 58 -0.69 -47.42 -29.38
C GLN A 58 -0.07 -46.66 -28.19
N ALA A 59 -0.37 -47.06 -26.96
CA ALA A 59 0.32 -46.52 -25.78
C ALA A 59 1.80 -46.88 -25.83
N GLY A 60 2.70 -45.91 -25.61
CA GLY A 60 4.15 -46.12 -25.55
C GLY A 60 4.83 -46.61 -26.84
N ASN A 61 4.14 -46.70 -27.99
CA ASN A 61 4.71 -47.35 -29.20
C ASN A 61 6.06 -46.74 -29.67
N ALA A 62 6.28 -45.44 -29.45
CA ALA A 62 7.54 -44.79 -29.83
C ALA A 62 8.59 -44.73 -28.70
N ALA A 63 8.27 -45.22 -27.50
CA ALA A 63 9.09 -45.07 -26.31
C ALA A 63 10.31 -45.98 -26.34
N THR A 64 11.47 -45.35 -26.15
CA THR A 64 12.80 -45.99 -26.09
C THR A 64 13.57 -45.57 -24.83
N GLY A 65 12.92 -44.79 -23.96
CA GLY A 65 13.46 -44.34 -22.67
C GLY A 65 12.92 -45.16 -21.49
N LEU A 66 13.54 -45.00 -20.33
CA LEU A 66 13.35 -45.86 -19.17
C LEU A 66 12.27 -45.36 -18.21
N GLY A 67 11.59 -46.28 -17.53
CA GLY A 67 10.74 -45.95 -16.37
C GLY A 67 9.44 -45.20 -16.70
N ASN A 68 8.92 -45.34 -17.92
CA ASN A 68 7.69 -44.67 -18.34
C ASN A 68 6.42 -45.46 -17.96
N SER A 69 5.30 -44.77 -17.77
CA SER A 69 4.00 -45.32 -17.39
C SER A 69 2.90 -44.68 -18.22
N PHE A 70 2.43 -45.36 -19.26
CA PHE A 70 1.43 -44.86 -20.20
C PHE A 70 0.11 -45.66 -20.13
N PHE A 71 -1.01 -44.96 -19.98
CA PHE A 71 -2.34 -45.57 -19.89
C PHE A 71 -3.35 -44.78 -20.74
N GLY A 72 -3.84 -45.35 -21.85
CA GLY A 72 -4.86 -44.75 -22.70
C GLY A 72 -4.51 -44.80 -24.19
N TYR A 73 -5.49 -44.40 -25.02
CA TYR A 73 -5.32 -44.35 -26.47
C TYR A 73 -4.20 -43.37 -26.87
N TYR A 74 -3.15 -43.88 -27.52
CA TYR A 74 -1.95 -43.14 -27.94
C TYR A 74 -1.22 -42.38 -26.82
N ALA A 75 -1.42 -42.76 -25.55
CA ALA A 75 -0.69 -42.18 -24.44
C ALA A 75 0.83 -42.43 -24.62
N GLY A 76 1.65 -41.38 -24.57
CA GLY A 76 3.11 -41.51 -24.74
C GLY A 76 3.58 -41.89 -26.15
N SER A 77 2.69 -41.96 -27.15
CA SER A 77 3.02 -42.40 -28.52
C SER A 77 4.03 -41.54 -29.30
N GLY A 78 4.47 -40.40 -28.75
CA GLY A 78 5.55 -39.59 -29.30
C GLY A 78 6.75 -39.40 -28.37
N ALA A 79 6.72 -40.02 -27.18
CA ALA A 79 7.88 -40.05 -26.30
C ALA A 79 8.88 -41.02 -26.92
N THR A 80 10.07 -40.55 -27.29
CA THR A 80 11.16 -41.36 -27.87
C THR A 80 12.19 -41.68 -26.81
N THR A 81 13.23 -40.88 -26.65
CA THR A 81 14.36 -41.13 -25.73
C THR A 81 14.13 -40.62 -24.30
N GLN A 82 12.89 -40.32 -23.91
CA GLN A 82 12.59 -39.64 -22.66
C GLN A 82 12.23 -40.61 -21.53
N ASN A 83 12.60 -40.26 -20.30
CA ASN A 83 12.51 -41.14 -19.13
C ASN A 83 11.50 -40.65 -18.10
N TYR A 84 11.03 -41.57 -17.26
CA TYR A 84 10.24 -41.28 -16.04
C TYR A 84 8.94 -40.50 -16.27
N ASN A 85 8.31 -40.71 -17.41
CA ASN A 85 7.05 -40.05 -17.77
C ASN A 85 5.84 -40.88 -17.35
N THR A 86 4.86 -40.24 -16.72
CA THR A 86 3.54 -40.81 -16.44
C THR A 86 2.49 -40.13 -17.32
N GLY A 87 1.91 -40.85 -18.28
CA GLY A 87 0.86 -40.34 -19.17
C GLY A 87 -0.43 -41.14 -19.04
N VAL A 88 -1.52 -40.54 -18.57
CA VAL A 88 -2.82 -41.20 -18.40
C VAL A 88 -3.91 -40.42 -19.12
N GLY A 89 -4.55 -41.02 -20.12
CA GLY A 89 -5.65 -40.42 -20.87
C GLY A 89 -5.46 -40.47 -22.38
N TYR A 90 -6.52 -40.08 -23.10
CA TYR A 90 -6.53 -40.05 -24.55
C TYR A 90 -5.56 -38.96 -25.07
N TYR A 91 -4.53 -39.37 -25.83
CA TYR A 91 -3.45 -38.51 -26.34
C TYR A 91 -2.63 -37.76 -25.26
N ALA A 92 -2.56 -38.27 -24.03
CA ALA A 92 -1.64 -37.72 -23.02
C ALA A 92 -0.18 -37.93 -23.47
N ILE A 93 0.67 -36.89 -23.39
CA ILE A 93 2.09 -36.94 -23.82
C ILE A 93 2.24 -37.37 -25.30
N GLN A 94 1.30 -37.02 -26.17
CA GLN A 94 1.46 -37.28 -27.60
C GLN A 94 2.28 -36.16 -28.27
N GLN A 95 3.29 -36.57 -29.06
CA GLN A 95 4.21 -35.67 -29.78
C GLN A 95 4.96 -34.68 -28.87
N SER A 96 5.26 -35.13 -27.66
CA SER A 96 5.89 -34.33 -26.61
C SER A 96 7.31 -34.77 -26.33
N LYS A 97 8.16 -33.83 -25.90
CA LYS A 97 9.59 -34.05 -25.65
C LYS A 97 9.95 -33.57 -24.25
N GLY A 98 10.11 -34.47 -23.31
CA GLY A 98 10.60 -34.16 -21.98
C GLY A 98 10.62 -35.39 -21.10
N SER A 99 11.52 -35.41 -20.12
CA SER A 99 11.57 -36.41 -19.06
C SER A 99 10.91 -35.88 -17.78
N ASP A 100 10.57 -36.76 -16.86
CA ASP A 100 9.93 -36.43 -15.58
C ASP A 100 8.58 -35.69 -15.75
N ILE A 101 7.78 -36.12 -16.73
CA ILE A 101 6.46 -35.53 -17.02
C ILE A 101 5.36 -36.32 -16.33
N THR A 102 4.47 -35.64 -15.61
CA THR A 102 3.20 -36.22 -15.14
C THR A 102 2.05 -35.60 -15.92
N ALA A 103 1.40 -36.35 -16.80
CA ALA A 103 0.27 -35.88 -17.61
C ALA A 103 -0.97 -36.77 -17.41
N VAL A 104 -2.06 -36.21 -16.93
CA VAL A 104 -3.32 -36.92 -16.65
C VAL A 104 -4.49 -36.17 -17.24
N GLY A 105 -5.16 -36.72 -18.25
CA GLY A 105 -6.34 -36.15 -18.90
C GLY A 105 -6.30 -36.24 -20.43
N TYR A 106 -7.41 -35.87 -21.06
CA TYR A 106 -7.51 -35.77 -22.53
C TYR A 106 -6.53 -34.71 -23.05
N GLN A 107 -5.57 -35.10 -23.89
CA GLN A 107 -4.54 -34.22 -24.48
C GLN A 107 -3.71 -33.44 -23.44
N ALA A 108 -3.55 -33.97 -22.22
CA ALA A 108 -2.64 -33.39 -21.23
C ALA A 108 -1.20 -33.48 -21.75
N HIS A 109 -0.47 -32.37 -21.71
CA HIS A 109 0.90 -32.25 -22.23
C HIS A 109 1.02 -32.73 -23.70
N TYR A 110 0.07 -32.37 -24.56
CA TYR A 110 0.07 -32.66 -26.00
C TYR A 110 0.86 -31.60 -26.78
N LEU A 111 1.75 -32.01 -27.71
CA LEU A 111 2.64 -31.12 -28.46
C LEU A 111 3.48 -30.19 -27.57
N SER A 112 3.98 -30.70 -26.45
CA SER A 112 4.69 -29.89 -25.45
C SER A 112 6.09 -30.39 -25.17
N TRP A 113 7.04 -29.48 -24.93
CA TRP A 113 8.44 -29.79 -24.70
C TRP A 113 8.88 -29.37 -23.29
N GLY A 114 10.09 -29.78 -22.89
CA GLY A 114 10.68 -29.45 -21.60
C GLY A 114 10.44 -30.53 -20.55
N ASP A 115 11.34 -30.59 -19.58
CA ASP A 115 11.37 -31.61 -18.52
C ASP A 115 10.59 -31.14 -17.29
N GLN A 116 10.26 -32.07 -16.38
CA GLN A 116 9.74 -31.76 -15.04
C GLN A 116 8.40 -31.01 -15.05
N ASN A 117 7.51 -31.35 -15.97
CA ASN A 117 6.20 -30.72 -16.10
C ASN A 117 5.08 -31.59 -15.48
N THR A 118 4.15 -30.96 -14.78
CA THR A 118 2.93 -31.60 -14.28
C THR A 118 1.72 -31.01 -15.01
N ALA A 119 0.92 -31.85 -15.67
CA ALA A 119 -0.25 -31.48 -16.47
C ALA A 119 -1.45 -32.36 -16.09
N VAL A 120 -2.39 -31.85 -15.30
CA VAL A 120 -3.57 -32.61 -14.84
C VAL A 120 -4.84 -31.88 -15.27
N GLY A 121 -5.54 -32.43 -16.27
CA GLY A 121 -6.76 -31.85 -16.80
C GLY A 121 -6.84 -31.96 -18.32
N SER A 122 -8.04 -31.75 -18.87
CA SER A 122 -8.25 -31.77 -20.32
C SER A 122 -7.51 -30.60 -20.99
N GLY A 123 -6.54 -30.89 -21.84
CA GLY A 123 -5.72 -29.90 -22.52
C GLY A 123 -4.81 -29.08 -21.60
N ALA A 124 -4.54 -29.55 -20.38
CA ALA A 124 -3.55 -28.92 -19.50
C ALA A 124 -2.16 -28.97 -20.15
N LEU A 125 -1.44 -27.85 -20.15
CA LEU A 125 -0.08 -27.75 -20.66
C LEU A 125 0.03 -28.15 -22.15
N ARG A 126 -0.99 -27.85 -22.96
CA ARG A 126 -1.07 -28.25 -24.38
C ARG A 126 -0.44 -27.21 -25.31
N GLY A 127 0.40 -27.65 -26.23
CA GLY A 127 1.04 -26.82 -27.25
C GLY A 127 2.12 -25.90 -26.71
N VAL A 128 2.74 -26.28 -25.60
CA VAL A 128 3.79 -25.53 -24.91
C VAL A 128 5.15 -26.02 -25.44
N ALA A 129 5.61 -25.41 -26.53
CA ALA A 129 6.81 -25.84 -27.25
C ALA A 129 7.94 -24.79 -27.16
N GLY A 130 9.19 -25.21 -27.36
CA GLY A 130 10.39 -24.38 -27.26
C GLY A 130 11.39 -24.91 -26.23
N GLY A 131 12.70 -24.75 -26.48
CA GLY A 131 13.81 -25.37 -25.73
C GLY A 131 14.00 -24.95 -24.26
N GLY A 132 12.99 -24.33 -23.64
CA GLY A 132 13.02 -23.89 -22.25
C GLY A 132 11.76 -24.22 -21.45
N ALA A 133 10.78 -24.94 -22.01
CA ALA A 133 9.44 -25.08 -21.42
C ALA A 133 9.32 -26.09 -20.26
N SER A 134 10.28 -26.07 -19.34
CA SER A 134 10.41 -27.01 -18.22
C SER A 134 9.86 -26.45 -16.91
N ARG A 135 9.63 -27.32 -15.93
CA ARG A 135 9.24 -26.98 -14.53
C ARG A 135 7.90 -26.26 -14.41
N ASN A 136 6.94 -26.60 -15.28
CA ASN A 136 5.60 -26.04 -15.24
C ASN A 136 4.63 -26.96 -14.49
N VAL A 137 3.72 -26.38 -13.71
CA VAL A 137 2.58 -27.07 -13.08
C VAL A 137 1.30 -26.51 -13.69
N ALA A 138 0.50 -27.37 -14.29
CA ALA A 138 -0.78 -27.06 -14.91
C ALA A 138 -1.86 -28.02 -14.42
N ILE A 139 -2.84 -27.52 -13.69
CA ILE A 139 -3.92 -28.31 -13.11
C ILE A 139 -5.25 -27.63 -13.44
N GLY A 140 -6.11 -28.29 -14.19
CA GLY A 140 -7.38 -27.75 -14.68
C GLY A 140 -7.50 -27.87 -16.20
N LYS A 141 -8.74 -27.80 -16.70
CA LYS A 141 -9.00 -27.83 -18.15
C LYS A 141 -8.44 -26.55 -18.79
N GLY A 142 -7.57 -26.72 -19.79
CA GLY A 142 -6.93 -25.63 -20.51
C GLY A 142 -5.94 -24.78 -19.68
N ALA A 143 -5.51 -25.26 -18.51
CA ALA A 143 -4.47 -24.57 -17.74
C ALA A 143 -3.16 -24.55 -18.55
N ASN A 144 -2.53 -23.39 -18.67
CA ASN A 144 -1.28 -23.17 -19.42
C ASN A 144 -1.36 -23.73 -20.85
N TYR A 145 -2.35 -23.27 -21.60
CA TYR A 145 -2.57 -23.64 -23.00
C TYR A 145 -1.81 -22.66 -23.92
N MET A 146 -0.97 -23.21 -24.80
CA MET A 146 -0.19 -22.52 -25.85
C MET A 146 0.65 -21.31 -25.43
N GLY A 147 1.58 -21.51 -24.48
CA GLY A 147 2.73 -20.64 -24.25
C GLY A 147 3.99 -21.17 -24.97
N TYR A 148 4.63 -20.39 -25.83
CA TYR A 148 5.90 -20.79 -26.43
C TYR A 148 7.04 -20.45 -25.46
N GLY A 149 7.86 -21.44 -25.10
CA GLY A 149 9.05 -21.26 -24.25
C GLY A 149 8.79 -20.83 -22.80
N ASN A 150 7.57 -20.92 -22.27
CA ASN A 150 7.30 -20.57 -20.88
C ASN A 150 7.83 -21.64 -19.92
N CYS A 151 8.54 -21.22 -18.88
CA CYS A 151 9.09 -22.12 -17.88
C CYS A 151 8.65 -21.73 -16.46
N CYS A 152 8.85 -22.67 -15.54
CA CYS A 152 8.81 -22.40 -14.11
C CYS A 152 7.52 -21.73 -13.63
N SER A 153 6.37 -22.07 -14.23
CA SER A 153 5.08 -21.42 -13.94
C SER A 153 4.09 -22.39 -13.29
N VAL A 154 3.28 -21.88 -12.37
CA VAL A 154 2.18 -22.61 -11.73
C VAL A 154 0.86 -22.08 -12.26
N SER A 155 0.00 -22.97 -12.73
CA SER A 155 -1.30 -22.66 -13.32
C SER A 155 -2.34 -23.64 -12.78
N VAL A 156 -3.28 -23.16 -11.98
CA VAL A 156 -4.28 -24.01 -11.33
C VAL A 156 -5.67 -23.39 -11.49
N GLY A 157 -6.52 -24.00 -12.30
CA GLY A 157 -7.88 -23.53 -12.59
C GLY A 157 -8.29 -23.75 -14.04
N TYR A 158 -9.56 -23.55 -14.33
CA TYR A 158 -10.06 -23.57 -15.71
C TYR A 158 -9.45 -22.39 -16.49
N ASN A 159 -8.72 -22.68 -17.57
CA ASN A 159 -8.04 -21.70 -18.41
C ASN A 159 -7.11 -20.72 -17.66
N ALA A 160 -6.55 -21.13 -16.52
CA ALA A 160 -5.51 -20.36 -15.84
C ALA A 160 -4.26 -20.29 -16.72
N LEU A 161 -3.68 -19.10 -16.93
CA LEU A 161 -2.56 -18.87 -17.83
C LEU A 161 -2.83 -19.35 -19.29
N TYR A 162 -4.09 -19.31 -19.72
CA TYR A 162 -4.46 -19.65 -21.10
C TYR A 162 -4.01 -18.54 -22.04
N SER A 163 -3.09 -18.84 -22.97
CA SER A 163 -2.60 -17.87 -23.94
C SER A 163 -3.18 -18.16 -25.33
N MET A 164 -3.62 -17.12 -26.05
CA MET A 164 -4.19 -17.24 -27.40
C MET A 164 -3.14 -17.23 -28.53
N GLY A 165 -1.85 -17.36 -28.19
CA GLY A 165 -0.78 -17.51 -29.18
C GLY A 165 0.45 -16.72 -28.78
N SER A 166 1.58 -17.41 -28.69
CA SER A 166 2.89 -16.79 -28.56
C SER A 166 3.59 -16.82 -29.92
N GLN A 167 3.84 -15.64 -30.47
CA GLN A 167 4.70 -15.45 -31.64
C GLN A 167 6.17 -15.60 -31.20
N SER A 168 7.00 -16.28 -31.99
CA SER A 168 8.44 -16.37 -31.68
C SER A 168 9.07 -14.99 -31.64
N GLY A 169 9.73 -14.62 -30.54
CA GLY A 169 10.49 -13.35 -30.41
C GLY A 169 10.11 -12.47 -29.22
N TYR A 170 9.06 -12.80 -28.45
CA TYR A 170 8.70 -12.08 -27.23
C TYR A 170 9.32 -12.71 -25.97
N GLU A 171 9.55 -11.89 -24.93
CA GLU A 171 9.98 -12.33 -23.60
C GLU A 171 9.05 -13.44 -23.09
N PHE A 172 9.61 -14.62 -22.87
CA PHE A 172 8.86 -15.83 -22.51
C PHE A 172 8.02 -15.62 -21.25
N GLN A 173 6.75 -16.03 -21.24
CA GLN A 173 5.79 -15.90 -20.11
C GLN A 173 6.15 -16.79 -18.90
N SER A 174 7.35 -16.64 -18.36
CA SER A 174 7.93 -17.52 -17.34
C SER A 174 7.76 -16.96 -15.92
N PHE A 175 7.91 -17.85 -14.94
CA PHE A 175 7.87 -17.51 -13.51
C PHE A 175 6.53 -16.94 -13.03
N ASN A 176 5.43 -17.33 -13.68
CA ASN A 176 4.10 -16.86 -13.32
C ASN A 176 3.40 -17.85 -12.36
N THR A 177 2.66 -17.34 -11.37
CA THR A 177 1.75 -18.13 -10.54
C THR A 177 0.32 -17.67 -10.79
N ALA A 178 -0.46 -18.44 -11.54
CA ALA A 178 -1.85 -18.18 -11.86
C ALA A 178 -2.76 -19.22 -11.21
N ILE A 179 -3.53 -18.85 -10.21
CA ILE A 179 -4.43 -19.75 -9.48
C ILE A 179 -5.83 -19.14 -9.46
N GLY A 180 -6.80 -19.85 -10.02
CA GLY A 180 -8.19 -19.39 -10.17
C GLY A 180 -8.70 -19.62 -11.60
N GLN A 181 -10.02 -19.61 -11.75
CA GLN A 181 -10.61 -19.65 -13.09
C GLN A 181 -10.17 -18.39 -13.87
N GLU A 182 -9.59 -18.60 -15.05
CA GLU A 182 -9.18 -17.54 -15.98
C GLU A 182 -8.20 -16.51 -15.37
N ALA A 183 -7.50 -16.88 -14.29
CA ALA A 183 -6.39 -16.10 -13.77
C ALA A 183 -5.31 -15.98 -14.85
N MET A 184 -4.90 -14.76 -15.20
CA MET A 184 -3.99 -14.48 -16.32
C MET A 184 -4.42 -15.14 -17.65
N ARG A 185 -5.73 -15.18 -17.93
CA ARG A 185 -6.20 -15.56 -19.27
C ARG A 185 -5.83 -14.48 -20.29
N ASP A 186 -5.55 -14.89 -21.52
CA ASP A 186 -5.24 -14.03 -22.67
C ASP A 186 -3.97 -13.16 -22.47
N THR A 187 -3.07 -13.56 -21.56
CA THR A 187 -1.75 -12.96 -21.43
C THR A 187 -0.83 -13.48 -22.54
N THR A 188 -0.20 -12.59 -23.31
CA THR A 188 0.69 -12.96 -24.44
C THR A 188 2.16 -12.65 -24.12
N ARG A 189 2.41 -11.76 -23.16
CA ARG A 189 3.68 -11.36 -22.55
C ARG A 189 3.46 -11.25 -21.03
N GLY A 190 4.52 -11.02 -20.26
CA GLY A 190 4.43 -10.88 -18.81
C GLY A 190 5.15 -12.01 -18.07
N THR A 191 6.12 -11.63 -17.25
CA THR A 191 6.98 -12.50 -16.45
C THR A 191 6.85 -12.18 -14.97
N SER A 192 7.08 -13.19 -14.14
CA SER A 192 7.17 -13.01 -12.68
C SER A 192 5.92 -12.41 -12.03
N ASN A 193 4.73 -12.73 -12.56
CA ASN A 193 3.46 -12.29 -12.00
C ASN A 193 2.86 -13.31 -11.03
N VAL A 194 2.19 -12.83 -9.99
CA VAL A 194 1.37 -13.64 -9.08
C VAL A 194 -0.09 -13.21 -9.24
N SER A 195 -0.94 -14.11 -9.69
CA SER A 195 -2.38 -13.89 -9.88
C SER A 195 -3.17 -14.98 -9.17
N LEU A 196 -3.91 -14.60 -8.13
CA LEU A 196 -4.76 -15.50 -7.35
C LEU A 196 -6.20 -14.97 -7.33
N GLY A 197 -7.10 -15.56 -8.11
CA GLY A 197 -8.52 -15.20 -8.14
C GLY A 197 -9.20 -15.39 -9.49
N TYR A 198 -10.53 -15.29 -9.50
CA TYR A 198 -11.31 -15.34 -10.74
C TYR A 198 -11.00 -14.13 -11.63
N GLN A 199 -10.56 -14.38 -12.87
CA GLN A 199 -10.21 -13.36 -13.86
C GLN A 199 -9.20 -12.30 -13.36
N SER A 200 -8.39 -12.62 -12.35
CA SER A 200 -7.32 -11.75 -11.88
C SER A 200 -6.26 -11.58 -12.97
N MET A 201 -5.90 -10.33 -13.30
CA MET A 201 -4.94 -9.98 -14.35
C MET A 201 -5.24 -10.60 -15.73
N SER A 202 -6.51 -10.85 -16.07
CA SER A 202 -6.87 -11.32 -17.42
C SER A 202 -6.46 -10.27 -18.46
N GLY A 203 -5.63 -10.63 -19.43
CA GLY A 203 -5.15 -9.75 -20.50
C GLY A 203 -3.91 -8.92 -20.16
N ALA A 204 -3.37 -9.05 -18.95
CA ALA A 204 -2.17 -8.33 -18.53
C ALA A 204 -0.92 -8.79 -19.29
N GLN A 205 -0.12 -7.84 -19.76
CA GLN A 205 1.13 -8.04 -20.52
C GLN A 205 2.38 -7.57 -19.75
N GLY A 206 2.17 -6.82 -18.65
CA GLY A 206 3.25 -6.32 -17.79
C GLY A 206 3.87 -7.40 -16.88
N ASN A 207 5.03 -7.05 -16.32
CA ASN A 207 5.90 -7.90 -15.52
C ASN A 207 5.80 -7.57 -14.01
N SER A 208 6.11 -8.57 -13.19
CA SER A 208 6.34 -8.40 -11.74
C SER A 208 5.16 -7.78 -10.97
N ASN A 209 3.93 -8.13 -11.34
CA ASN A 209 2.73 -7.71 -10.63
C ASN A 209 2.26 -8.80 -9.64
N THR A 210 1.68 -8.38 -8.51
CA THR A 210 1.02 -9.25 -7.54
C THR A 210 -0.46 -8.87 -7.45
N ALA A 211 -1.37 -9.80 -7.74
CA ALA A 211 -2.81 -9.58 -7.82
C ALA A 211 -3.57 -10.70 -7.11
N ILE A 212 -4.09 -10.40 -5.93
CA ILE A 212 -4.76 -11.37 -5.05
C ILE A 212 -6.21 -10.92 -4.83
N GLY A 213 -7.13 -11.60 -5.49
CA GLY A 213 -8.56 -11.36 -5.41
C GLY A 213 -9.25 -11.51 -6.78
N PRO A 214 -10.58 -11.66 -6.83
CA PRO A 214 -11.32 -11.61 -8.09
C PRO A 214 -11.17 -10.24 -8.76
N TYR A 215 -10.94 -10.25 -10.08
CA TYR A 215 -10.86 -9.06 -10.96
C TYR A 215 -9.77 -8.04 -10.59
N THR A 216 -8.76 -8.41 -9.79
CA THR A 216 -7.64 -7.52 -9.47
C THR A 216 -6.81 -7.22 -10.70
N LEU A 217 -6.48 -5.93 -10.92
CA LEU A 217 -5.69 -5.44 -12.07
C LEU A 217 -6.18 -5.95 -13.44
N GLN A 218 -7.47 -6.26 -13.60
CA GLN A 218 -7.99 -6.89 -14.82
C GLN A 218 -7.78 -6.03 -16.08
N ASN A 219 -7.76 -4.70 -15.95
CA ASN A 219 -7.70 -3.79 -17.09
C ASN A 219 -6.29 -3.23 -17.36
N ILE A 220 -5.27 -3.74 -16.68
CA ILE A 220 -3.88 -3.36 -16.92
C ILE A 220 -3.37 -4.04 -18.19
N THR A 221 -2.70 -3.31 -19.08
CA THR A 221 -2.09 -3.90 -20.27
C THR A 221 -0.58 -4.05 -20.06
N ASP A 222 0.17 -2.96 -19.93
CA ASP A 222 1.64 -2.98 -19.98
C ASP A 222 2.30 -2.53 -18.66
N GLY A 223 1.49 -2.33 -17.63
CA GLY A 223 1.93 -1.85 -16.32
C GLY A 223 2.74 -2.87 -15.52
N ASN A 224 3.83 -2.43 -14.91
CA ASN A 224 4.76 -3.28 -14.17
C ASN A 224 4.76 -2.94 -12.67
N TYR A 225 5.20 -3.88 -11.84
CA TYR A 225 5.48 -3.65 -10.42
C TYR A 225 4.26 -3.19 -9.59
N ASN A 226 3.05 -3.62 -9.96
CA ASN A 226 1.85 -3.30 -9.21
C ASN A 226 1.52 -4.38 -8.18
N THR A 227 1.05 -3.98 -7.00
CA THR A 227 0.49 -4.88 -5.99
C THR A 227 -0.99 -4.56 -5.78
N ALA A 228 -1.87 -5.54 -5.90
CA ALA A 228 -3.30 -5.40 -5.68
C ALA A 228 -3.82 -6.56 -4.82
N VAL A 229 -4.46 -6.25 -3.70
CA VAL A 229 -5.00 -7.24 -2.77
C VAL A 229 -6.43 -6.87 -2.39
N GLY A 230 -7.41 -7.69 -2.76
CA GLY A 230 -8.84 -7.47 -2.50
C GLY A 230 -9.68 -7.56 -3.77
N ARG A 231 -10.96 -7.91 -3.66
CA ARG A 231 -11.86 -7.98 -4.82
C ARG A 231 -11.90 -6.61 -5.52
N ASN A 232 -11.68 -6.61 -6.83
CA ASN A 232 -11.63 -5.41 -7.69
C ASN A 232 -10.55 -4.39 -7.32
N ALA A 233 -9.53 -4.73 -6.52
CA ALA A 233 -8.44 -3.81 -6.24
C ALA A 233 -7.69 -3.47 -7.55
N GLY A 234 -7.55 -2.17 -7.83
CA GLY A 234 -6.96 -1.64 -9.06
C GLY A 234 -7.76 -1.93 -10.33
N ILE A 235 -9.06 -2.25 -10.25
CA ILE A 235 -9.87 -2.60 -11.43
C ILE A 235 -9.94 -1.48 -12.49
N ASN A 236 -9.92 -0.22 -12.05
CA ASN A 236 -9.98 0.95 -12.91
C ASN A 236 -8.60 1.45 -13.36
N VAL A 237 -7.54 0.70 -13.08
CA VAL A 237 -6.19 1.07 -13.48
C VAL A 237 -5.91 0.48 -14.85
N ILE A 238 -5.54 1.32 -15.81
CA ILE A 238 -5.42 0.94 -17.22
C ILE A 238 -4.03 1.22 -17.80
N GLY A 239 -3.73 0.63 -18.95
CA GLY A 239 -2.54 0.94 -19.73
C GLY A 239 -1.23 0.56 -19.04
N ALA A 240 -0.22 1.43 -19.17
CA ALA A 240 1.14 1.26 -18.65
C ALA A 240 1.31 1.69 -17.17
N SER A 241 0.22 1.71 -16.40
CA SER A 241 0.21 2.10 -14.98
C SER A 241 1.15 1.24 -14.15
N SER A 242 2.19 1.82 -13.54
CA SER A 242 3.26 1.04 -12.90
C SER A 242 3.54 1.47 -11.46
N SER A 243 4.12 0.58 -10.67
CA SER A 243 4.57 0.85 -9.30
C SER A 243 3.45 1.32 -8.35
N ASN A 244 2.23 0.79 -8.52
CA ASN A 244 1.11 1.11 -7.66
C ASN A 244 0.84 0.03 -6.59
N VAL A 245 0.22 0.42 -5.48
CA VAL A 245 -0.20 -0.48 -4.40
C VAL A 245 -1.68 -0.25 -4.08
N PHE A 246 -2.52 -1.27 -4.25
CA PHE A 246 -3.96 -1.24 -3.97
C PHE A 246 -4.32 -2.29 -2.94
N ILE A 247 -4.89 -1.90 -1.80
CA ILE A 247 -5.25 -2.82 -0.71
C ILE A 247 -6.68 -2.57 -0.26
N GLY A 248 -7.55 -3.56 -0.51
CA GLY A 248 -8.93 -3.67 -0.06
C GLY A 248 -9.97 -3.74 -1.19
N TYR A 249 -11.26 -3.78 -0.84
CA TYR A 249 -12.36 -3.93 -1.81
C TYR A 249 -12.52 -2.66 -2.64
N ASN A 250 -12.48 -2.77 -3.98
CA ASN A 250 -12.53 -1.65 -4.93
C ASN A 250 -11.44 -0.56 -4.75
N ALA A 251 -10.36 -0.84 -4.01
CA ALA A 251 -9.30 0.13 -3.78
C ALA A 251 -8.66 0.60 -5.10
N GLY A 252 -8.60 1.92 -5.31
CA GLY A 252 -8.05 2.54 -6.52
C GLY A 252 -8.88 3.73 -7.01
N PRO A 253 -8.56 4.28 -8.20
CA PRO A 253 -9.30 5.39 -8.78
C PRO A 253 -10.76 5.01 -9.09
N SER A 254 -11.68 5.97 -8.99
CA SER A 254 -13.11 5.76 -9.26
C SER A 254 -13.45 5.57 -10.73
N THR A 255 -12.55 5.96 -11.63
CA THR A 255 -12.71 5.87 -13.09
C THR A 255 -11.45 5.32 -13.74
N ALA A 256 -11.60 4.79 -14.95
CA ALA A 256 -10.50 4.25 -15.74
C ALA A 256 -9.38 5.29 -15.92
N THR A 257 -8.22 5.06 -15.30
CA THR A 257 -7.14 6.05 -15.23
C THR A 257 -5.77 5.40 -15.37
N THR A 258 -4.86 6.05 -16.09
CA THR A 258 -3.43 5.69 -16.11
C THR A 258 -2.72 6.41 -14.96
N ILE A 259 -2.28 5.66 -13.94
CA ILE A 259 -1.60 6.19 -12.76
C ILE A 259 -0.34 5.39 -12.44
N SER A 260 0.65 6.03 -11.85
CA SER A 260 1.87 5.35 -11.41
C SER A 260 2.34 5.90 -10.07
N ASN A 261 3.05 5.07 -9.32
CA ASN A 261 3.61 5.45 -8.01
C ASN A 261 2.54 5.83 -6.98
N GLN A 262 1.34 5.23 -7.05
CA GLN A 262 0.25 5.55 -6.12
C GLN A 262 -0.03 4.40 -5.15
N LEU A 263 -0.36 4.74 -3.91
CA LEU A 263 -0.86 3.85 -2.86
C LEU A 263 -2.32 4.19 -2.57
N TYR A 264 -3.18 3.17 -2.59
CA TYR A 264 -4.57 3.22 -2.15
C TYR A 264 -4.81 2.10 -1.15
N ILE A 265 -5.15 2.46 0.08
CA ILE A 265 -5.71 1.52 1.06
C ILE A 265 -7.14 1.98 1.34
N ASP A 266 -8.10 1.18 0.89
CA ASP A 266 -9.51 1.53 0.96
C ASP A 266 -10.41 0.29 0.89
N ASN A 267 -11.66 0.41 1.33
CA ASN A 267 -12.69 -0.61 1.17
C ASN A 267 -13.84 -0.18 0.24
N ALA A 268 -13.65 0.91 -0.50
CA ALA A 268 -14.55 1.39 -1.53
C ALA A 268 -13.75 1.96 -2.72
N SER A 269 -14.47 2.52 -3.70
CA SER A 269 -13.89 3.32 -4.77
C SER A 269 -14.09 4.80 -4.46
N GLY A 270 -13.09 5.65 -4.71
CA GLY A 270 -13.20 7.10 -4.52
C GLY A 270 -12.06 7.66 -3.67
N THR A 271 -12.40 8.49 -2.68
CA THR A 271 -11.42 9.03 -1.73
C THR A 271 -10.98 7.93 -0.77
N PRO A 272 -9.70 7.51 -0.79
CA PRO A 272 -9.25 6.40 0.02
C PRO A 272 -9.12 6.79 1.50
N LEU A 273 -9.20 5.79 2.38
CA LEU A 273 -8.83 5.94 3.78
C LEU A 273 -7.36 6.36 3.92
N ILE A 274 -6.46 5.70 3.17
CA ILE A 274 -5.06 6.10 3.06
C ILE A 274 -4.68 6.18 1.59
N PHE A 275 -4.30 7.38 1.18
CA PHE A 275 -3.64 7.67 -0.08
C PHE A 275 -2.13 7.81 0.14
N GLY A 276 -1.34 7.41 -0.83
CA GLY A 276 0.06 7.82 -0.90
C GLY A 276 0.51 8.05 -2.34
N ASP A 277 1.44 8.97 -2.52
CA ASP A 277 2.12 9.22 -3.78
C ASP A 277 3.62 9.07 -3.57
N PHE A 278 4.19 7.96 -4.05
CA PHE A 278 5.60 7.64 -3.93
C PHE A 278 6.48 8.58 -4.77
N SER A 279 5.92 9.29 -5.76
CA SER A 279 6.69 10.27 -6.54
C SER A 279 6.96 11.57 -5.79
N THR A 280 6.05 11.94 -4.89
CA THR A 280 6.13 13.18 -4.10
C THR A 280 6.38 12.95 -2.61
N ASN A 281 6.47 11.68 -2.17
CA ASN A 281 6.59 11.28 -0.76
C ASN A 281 5.45 11.82 0.11
N ARG A 282 4.23 11.83 -0.42
CA ARG A 282 3.05 12.37 0.25
C ARG A 282 2.10 11.27 0.70
N VAL A 283 1.46 11.48 1.84
CA VAL A 283 0.44 10.61 2.42
C VAL A 283 -0.80 11.44 2.75
N GLY A 284 -1.96 10.95 2.31
CA GLY A 284 -3.26 11.53 2.63
C GLY A 284 -4.09 10.56 3.49
N ILE A 285 -4.73 11.06 4.54
CA ILE A 285 -5.71 10.30 5.34
C ILE A 285 -7.10 10.87 5.07
N ASN A 286 -8.01 10.04 4.59
CA ASN A 286 -9.34 10.40 4.09
C ASN A 286 -9.32 11.47 2.98
N ARG A 287 -8.21 11.60 2.24
CA ARG A 287 -8.03 12.53 1.13
C ARG A 287 -6.89 12.10 0.22
N ILE A 288 -6.86 12.65 -0.98
CA ILE A 288 -5.67 12.66 -1.84
C ILE A 288 -4.76 13.80 -1.39
N ALA A 289 -3.50 13.51 -1.09
CA ALA A 289 -2.55 14.51 -0.63
C ALA A 289 -1.94 15.29 -1.81
N THR A 290 -1.94 16.63 -1.76
CA THR A 290 -1.53 17.48 -2.90
C THR A 290 -0.46 18.52 -2.58
N THR A 291 -0.22 18.80 -1.31
CA THR A 291 0.54 19.95 -0.81
C THR A 291 1.61 19.50 0.19
N TYR A 292 1.22 18.86 1.29
CA TYR A 292 2.11 18.46 2.38
C TYR A 292 2.48 16.98 2.33
N ASN A 293 3.58 16.61 3.00
CA ASN A 293 3.99 15.21 3.13
C ASN A 293 2.95 14.38 3.89
N LEU A 294 2.21 14.99 4.81
CA LEU A 294 1.06 14.38 5.48
C LEU A 294 -0.12 15.36 5.47
N GLU A 295 -1.24 14.93 4.88
CA GLU A 295 -2.49 15.68 4.91
C GLU A 295 -3.59 14.82 5.52
N VAL A 296 -4.31 15.34 6.50
CA VAL A 296 -5.44 14.65 7.12
C VAL A 296 -6.69 15.47 6.87
N GLN A 297 -7.71 14.87 6.26
CA GLN A 297 -9.06 15.44 6.22
C GLN A 297 -9.87 14.89 7.41
N GLY A 298 -10.34 15.79 8.27
CA GLY A 298 -11.03 15.46 9.52
C GLY A 298 -10.15 15.69 10.75
N THR A 299 -10.43 14.96 11.83
CA THR A 299 -9.68 15.08 13.09
C THR A 299 -8.49 14.13 13.12
N ALA A 300 -7.38 14.59 13.69
CA ALA A 300 -6.23 13.75 14.03
C ALA A 300 -5.97 13.89 15.53
N GLY A 301 -5.88 12.77 16.24
CA GLY A 301 -5.63 12.74 17.68
C GLY A 301 -4.43 11.86 18.01
N LYS A 302 -3.63 12.29 18.98
CA LYS A 302 -2.67 11.42 19.67
C LYS A 302 -3.34 10.92 20.94
N THR A 303 -3.50 9.61 21.09
CA THR A 303 -4.03 9.01 22.32
C THR A 303 -2.86 8.49 23.18
N ASP A 304 -2.96 8.77 24.48
CA ASP A 304 -2.14 8.32 25.63
C ASP A 304 -0.71 8.91 25.78
N GLY A 305 -0.54 9.76 26.81
CA GLY A 305 0.73 9.97 27.54
C GLY A 305 1.71 11.01 27.03
N THR A 306 1.69 11.38 25.74
CA THR A 306 2.54 12.46 25.20
C THR A 306 1.75 13.33 24.23
N THR A 307 1.75 14.64 24.44
CA THR A 307 0.90 15.61 23.73
C THR A 307 1.62 16.38 22.63
N THR A 308 2.92 16.17 22.44
CA THR A 308 3.73 17.05 21.58
C THR A 308 4.10 16.40 20.26
N TRP A 309 3.98 17.16 19.18
CA TRP A 309 4.88 17.02 18.04
C TRP A 309 6.21 17.58 18.51
N ALA A 310 7.04 16.73 19.13
CA ALA A 310 8.30 17.17 19.71
C ALA A 310 9.25 17.60 18.60
N VAL A 311 9.59 18.88 18.57
CA VAL A 311 10.65 19.43 17.74
C VAL A 311 11.91 19.50 18.60
N ILE A 312 13.01 18.91 18.12
CA ILE A 312 14.31 19.00 18.78
C ILE A 312 14.73 20.47 18.86
N SER A 313 15.05 20.95 20.07
CA SER A 313 15.28 22.38 20.37
C SER A 313 16.51 22.59 21.28
N ASP A 314 17.47 21.67 21.25
CA ASP A 314 18.71 21.70 22.04
C ASP A 314 19.65 22.82 21.56
N GLU A 315 20.28 23.56 22.48
CA GLU A 315 21.21 24.65 22.17
C GLU A 315 22.41 24.19 21.34
N ARG A 316 22.90 22.96 21.56
CA ARG A 316 24.07 22.43 20.83
C ARG A 316 23.79 22.17 19.35
N LEU A 317 22.53 22.23 18.95
CA LEU A 317 22.06 22.02 17.58
C LEU A 317 21.64 23.33 16.91
N LYS A 318 21.92 24.49 17.52
CA LYS A 318 21.49 25.81 17.05
C LYS A 318 22.67 26.77 16.95
N ASP A 319 22.73 27.47 15.83
CA ASP A 319 23.50 28.71 15.70
C ASP A 319 22.56 29.88 16.02
N ILE A 320 22.73 30.52 17.19
CA ILE A 320 21.84 31.60 17.66
C ILE A 320 22.35 32.94 17.13
N ASP A 321 21.55 33.61 16.30
CA ASP A 321 21.90 34.87 15.61
C ASP A 321 21.31 36.13 16.27
N GLY A 322 20.42 36.00 17.24
CA GLY A 322 19.83 37.13 17.93
C GLY A 322 18.67 36.77 18.85
N LYS A 323 17.96 37.80 19.33
CA LYS A 323 16.69 37.66 20.04
C LYS A 323 15.55 37.93 19.07
N LEU A 324 14.42 37.26 19.26
CA LEU A 324 13.18 37.62 18.59
C LEU A 324 12.77 39.05 18.99
N GLU A 325 12.62 39.94 18.02
CA GLU A 325 12.34 41.36 18.26
C GLU A 325 10.86 41.66 18.52
N TYR A 326 9.96 40.76 18.12
CA TYR A 326 8.52 40.95 18.32
C TYR A 326 8.09 40.89 19.78
N GLY A 327 7.24 41.83 20.17
CA GLY A 327 6.78 41.98 21.54
C GLY A 327 5.38 42.57 21.64
N LEU A 328 5.15 43.39 22.67
CA LEU A 328 3.82 43.89 22.99
C LEU A 328 3.25 44.78 21.89
N ASP A 329 4.08 45.61 21.27
CA ASP A 329 3.65 46.55 20.25
C ASP A 329 3.14 45.85 18.99
N GLU A 330 3.72 44.71 18.60
CA GLU A 330 3.25 43.89 17.48
C GLU A 330 1.98 43.11 17.83
N ILE A 331 1.94 42.48 19.02
CA ILE A 331 0.77 41.72 19.46
C ILE A 331 -0.48 42.60 19.52
N LEU A 332 -0.35 43.87 19.95
CA LEU A 332 -1.46 44.82 19.99
C LEU A 332 -2.00 45.23 18.62
N LYS A 333 -1.26 44.97 17.52
CA LYS A 333 -1.72 45.25 16.14
C LYS A 333 -2.54 44.08 15.55
N LEU A 334 -2.55 42.92 16.20
CA LEU A 334 -3.19 41.71 15.67
C LEU A 334 -4.70 41.70 15.93
N ASN A 335 -5.48 41.28 14.93
CA ASN A 335 -6.93 41.15 15.02
C ASN A 335 -7.35 39.68 14.96
N THR A 336 -8.03 39.21 16.01
CA THR A 336 -8.65 37.88 16.01
C THR A 336 -10.03 37.93 15.37
N VAL A 337 -10.36 36.91 14.57
CA VAL A 337 -11.63 36.78 13.85
C VAL A 337 -12.29 35.43 14.15
N ARG A 338 -13.61 35.40 14.03
CA ARG A 338 -14.41 34.17 13.92
C ARG A 338 -14.95 34.07 12.50
N PHE A 339 -14.81 32.91 11.85
CA PHE A 339 -15.14 32.76 10.43
C PHE A 339 -15.65 31.36 10.11
N HIS A 340 -16.25 31.21 8.92
CA HIS A 340 -16.51 29.92 8.27
C HIS A 340 -15.75 29.90 6.96
N TYR A 341 -15.27 28.74 6.51
CA TYR A 341 -14.76 28.65 5.14
C TYR A 341 -15.90 28.82 4.14
N LYS A 342 -15.59 29.36 2.96
CA LYS A 342 -16.59 29.53 1.90
C LYS A 342 -17.06 28.16 1.42
N GLU A 343 -18.35 28.05 1.10
CA GLU A 343 -18.89 26.90 0.38
C GLU A 343 -18.11 26.70 -0.93
N ASN A 344 -17.76 25.45 -1.24
CA ASN A 344 -16.95 25.09 -2.41
C ASN A 344 -15.58 25.81 -2.48
N ASN A 345 -14.94 26.07 -1.34
CA ASN A 345 -13.60 26.63 -1.35
C ASN A 345 -12.61 25.68 -2.06
N PRO A 346 -11.66 26.20 -2.86
CA PRO A 346 -10.78 25.37 -3.70
C PRO A 346 -9.86 24.41 -2.94
N VAL A 347 -9.70 24.58 -1.63
CA VAL A 347 -8.87 23.74 -0.77
C VAL A 347 -9.65 22.66 -0.02
N GLY A 348 -10.98 22.57 -0.24
CA GLY A 348 -11.83 21.49 0.28
C GLY A 348 -12.04 21.52 1.80
N MET A 349 -11.90 22.69 2.43
CA MET A 349 -12.12 22.85 3.86
C MET A 349 -13.61 22.95 4.21
N ASP A 350 -13.96 22.57 5.45
CA ASP A 350 -15.35 22.52 5.93
C ASP A 350 -15.96 23.93 6.04
N SER A 351 -17.11 24.15 5.39
CA SER A 351 -17.85 25.42 5.40
C SER A 351 -18.87 25.54 6.53
N GLU A 352 -19.23 24.45 7.20
CA GLU A 352 -20.34 24.44 8.16
C GLU A 352 -19.89 24.75 9.58
N ALA A 353 -18.68 24.32 9.97
CA ALA A 353 -18.18 24.49 11.33
C ALA A 353 -17.53 25.87 11.57
N PRO A 354 -17.94 26.64 12.61
CA PRO A 354 -17.32 27.91 12.94
C PRO A 354 -15.88 27.74 13.43
N GLN A 355 -14.97 28.55 12.91
CA GLN A 355 -13.55 28.58 13.23
C GLN A 355 -13.17 29.90 13.93
N MET A 356 -12.06 29.89 14.66
CA MET A 356 -11.46 31.08 15.28
C MET A 356 -9.99 31.16 14.88
N GLY A 357 -9.50 32.37 14.58
CA GLY A 357 -8.13 32.56 14.17
C GLY A 357 -7.80 34.00 13.82
N VAL A 358 -6.85 34.19 12.93
CA VAL A 358 -6.42 35.49 12.39
C VAL A 358 -6.41 35.42 10.86
N ILE A 359 -6.39 36.58 10.20
CA ILE A 359 -6.30 36.67 8.75
C ILE A 359 -4.83 36.76 8.34
N ALA A 360 -4.37 35.84 7.49
CA ALA A 360 -2.96 35.76 7.08
C ALA A 360 -2.46 37.06 6.45
N GLN A 361 -3.28 37.75 5.65
CA GLN A 361 -2.93 39.03 5.04
C GLN A 361 -2.70 40.14 6.07
N ASP A 362 -3.45 40.14 7.17
CA ASP A 362 -3.27 41.10 8.26
C ASP A 362 -1.96 40.80 9.01
N ILE A 363 -1.71 39.51 9.31
CA ILE A 363 -0.46 39.08 9.95
C ILE A 363 0.75 39.44 9.10
N MET A 364 0.67 39.28 7.78
CA MET A 364 1.76 39.58 6.85
C MET A 364 2.25 41.04 6.94
N THR A 365 1.40 41.97 7.37
CA THR A 365 1.78 43.39 7.56
C THR A 365 2.53 43.66 8.86
N VAL A 366 2.45 42.74 9.84
CA VAL A 366 3.03 42.89 11.19
C VAL A 366 4.19 41.93 11.42
N MET A 367 4.01 40.65 11.06
CA MET A 367 4.96 39.56 11.21
C MET A 367 5.05 38.75 9.89
N PRO A 368 5.73 39.27 8.85
CA PRO A 368 5.72 38.67 7.51
C PRO A 368 6.25 37.23 7.46
N GLU A 369 7.20 36.85 8.31
CA GLU A 369 7.75 35.48 8.40
C GLU A 369 6.77 34.45 8.96
N ALA A 370 5.71 34.90 9.63
CA ALA A 370 4.63 34.03 10.08
C ALA A 370 3.73 33.58 8.91
N VAL A 371 3.90 34.15 7.71
CA VAL A 371 3.02 33.93 6.58
C VAL A 371 3.83 33.46 5.38
N SER A 372 3.39 32.35 4.77
CA SER A 372 4.01 31.82 3.56
C SER A 372 2.98 31.63 2.46
N MET A 373 3.33 31.99 1.22
CA MET A 373 2.46 31.76 0.06
C MET A 373 2.63 30.34 -0.46
N ARG A 374 1.51 29.66 -0.66
CA ARG A 374 1.42 28.33 -1.27
C ARG A 374 1.57 28.41 -2.78
N PRO A 375 1.95 27.31 -3.45
CA PRO A 375 1.98 27.22 -4.91
C PRO A 375 0.62 27.50 -5.58
N ASP A 376 -0.48 27.27 -4.88
CA ASP A 376 -1.85 27.53 -5.36
C ASP A 376 -2.31 28.99 -5.16
N GLY A 377 -1.45 29.87 -4.65
CA GLY A 377 -1.71 31.30 -4.46
C GLY A 377 -2.41 31.66 -3.15
N TYR A 378 -2.74 30.69 -2.29
CA TYR A 378 -3.27 30.95 -0.96
C TYR A 378 -2.15 31.11 0.08
N TYR A 379 -2.44 31.71 1.23
CA TYR A 379 -1.47 31.89 2.31
C TYR A 379 -1.67 30.85 3.42
N ASP A 380 -0.57 30.27 3.91
CA ASP A 380 -0.53 29.52 5.15
C ASP A 380 -0.01 30.42 6.29
N LEU A 381 -0.47 30.13 7.50
CA LEU A 381 -0.07 30.82 8.73
C LEU A 381 0.73 29.86 9.63
N ASN A 382 1.96 30.24 9.93
CA ASN A 382 2.73 29.68 11.04
C ASN A 382 2.47 30.52 12.30
N VAL A 383 1.87 29.92 13.32
CA VAL A 383 1.53 30.61 14.57
C VAL A 383 2.71 30.74 15.53
N ASP A 384 3.83 30.05 15.29
CA ASP A 384 4.98 30.04 16.20
C ASP A 384 5.55 31.44 16.47
N PRO A 385 5.80 32.31 15.46
CA PRO A 385 6.28 33.67 15.72
C PRO A 385 5.33 34.48 16.62
N ILE A 386 4.01 34.32 16.44
CA ILE A 386 2.99 34.99 17.26
C ILE A 386 3.03 34.45 18.70
N HIS A 387 3.16 33.14 18.88
CA HIS A 387 3.28 32.53 20.20
C HIS A 387 4.54 33.01 20.94
N TRP A 388 5.69 33.03 20.26
CA TRP A 388 6.94 33.49 20.86
C TRP A 388 6.91 34.99 21.17
N ALA A 389 6.36 35.81 20.27
CA ALA A 389 6.14 37.24 20.50
C ALA A 389 5.20 37.50 21.70
N SER A 390 4.22 36.63 21.92
CA SER A 390 3.31 36.73 23.07
C SER A 390 4.06 36.55 24.40
N ILE A 391 5.11 35.72 24.44
CA ILE A 391 5.96 35.58 25.63
C ILE A 391 6.68 36.90 25.92
N ASN A 392 7.29 37.51 24.90
CA ASN A 392 7.94 38.81 25.01
C ASN A 392 6.95 39.90 25.45
N ALA A 393 5.76 39.92 24.84
CA ALA A 393 4.69 40.86 25.18
C ALA A 393 4.26 40.78 26.65
N ILE A 394 4.14 39.56 27.20
CA ILE A 394 3.81 39.34 28.61
C ILE A 394 4.94 39.84 29.52
N GLN A 395 6.20 39.60 29.15
CA GLN A 395 7.36 40.10 29.91
C GLN A 395 7.40 41.64 29.92
N GLU A 396 7.20 42.27 28.76
CA GLU A 396 7.13 43.73 28.63
C GLU A 396 5.97 44.32 29.42
N LEU A 397 4.79 43.71 29.35
CA LEU A 397 3.63 44.14 30.11
C LEU A 397 3.88 44.07 31.62
N ASN A 398 4.48 42.98 32.11
CA ASN A 398 4.86 42.85 33.52
C ASN A 398 5.83 43.96 33.96
N ASN A 399 6.83 44.27 33.13
CA ASN A 399 7.77 45.37 33.41
C ASN A 399 7.04 46.72 33.48
N LYS A 400 6.12 47.00 32.55
CA LYS A 400 5.29 48.22 32.58
C LYS A 400 4.44 48.28 33.86
N CYS A 401 3.84 47.16 34.29
CA CYS A 401 3.07 47.09 35.54
C CYS A 401 3.91 47.39 36.79
N GLU A 402 5.10 46.79 36.92
CA GLU A 402 5.99 47.07 38.06
C GLU A 402 6.47 48.54 38.06
N MET A 403 6.79 49.10 36.89
CA MET A 403 7.12 50.53 36.77
C MET A 403 5.97 51.43 37.20
N THR A 404 4.73 51.13 36.79
CA THR A 404 3.55 51.89 37.21
C THR A 404 3.33 51.79 38.72
N LYS A 405 3.51 50.61 39.31
CA LYS A 405 3.40 50.39 40.76
C LYS A 405 4.42 51.20 41.55
N ASP A 406 5.67 51.25 41.09
CA ASP A 406 6.73 52.08 41.69
C ASP A 406 6.41 53.58 41.61
N GLN A 407 5.83 54.03 40.48
CA GLN A 407 5.38 55.41 40.32
C GLN A 407 4.25 55.75 41.30
N MET A 408 3.28 54.85 41.47
CA MET A 408 2.19 55.01 42.44
C MET A 408 2.75 55.13 43.87
N ALA A 409 3.69 54.27 44.26
CA ALA A 409 4.33 54.35 45.58
C ALA A 409 5.05 55.68 45.83
N LYS A 410 5.73 56.23 44.82
CA LYS A 410 6.38 57.54 44.90
C LYS A 410 5.36 58.68 45.04
N ILE A 411 4.24 58.59 44.32
CA ILE A 411 3.14 59.56 44.42
C ILE A 411 2.52 59.52 45.82
N ASP A 412 2.24 58.33 46.35
CA ASP A 412 1.69 58.18 47.70
C ASP A 412 2.61 58.78 48.77
N GLN A 413 3.93 58.53 48.68
CA GLN A 413 4.92 59.16 49.57
C GLN A 413 4.94 60.69 49.47
N ARG A 414 4.67 61.24 48.29
CA ARG A 414 4.60 62.69 48.07
C ARG A 414 3.30 63.26 48.65
N ILE A 415 2.18 62.56 48.49
CA ILE A 415 0.90 62.94 49.11
C ILE A 415 1.05 62.98 50.64
N SER A 416 1.60 61.92 51.26
CA SER A 416 1.80 61.90 52.73
C SER A 416 2.80 62.95 53.24
N ARG A 417 3.74 63.41 52.40
CA ARG A 417 4.60 64.56 52.74
C ARG A 417 3.81 65.86 52.69
N ASN A 418 3.12 66.12 51.59
CA ASN A 418 2.30 67.32 51.42
C ASN A 418 1.22 67.44 52.51
N GLU A 419 0.60 66.34 52.92
CA GLU A 419 -0.39 66.34 54.01
C GLU A 419 0.22 66.77 55.35
N ARG A 420 1.45 66.33 55.66
CA ARG A 420 2.19 66.76 56.85
C ARG A 420 2.58 68.24 56.77
N ASP A 421 3.04 68.70 55.62
CA ASP A 421 3.40 70.10 55.41
C ASP A 421 2.16 71.00 55.57
N ILE A 422 1.02 70.62 54.98
CA ILE A 422 -0.26 71.31 55.14
C ILE A 422 -0.69 71.34 56.61
N ALA A 423 -0.52 70.23 57.36
CA ALA A 423 -0.83 70.20 58.78
C ALA A 423 0.08 71.16 59.58
N SER A 424 1.38 71.19 59.27
CA SER A 424 2.34 72.10 59.93
C SER A 424 2.03 73.57 59.65
N LEU A 425 1.74 73.92 58.40
CA LEU A 425 1.36 75.28 57.98
C LEU A 425 0.04 75.71 58.62
N LYS A 426 -0.92 74.80 58.81
CA LYS A 426 -2.16 75.09 59.55
C LYS A 426 -1.85 75.46 61.00
N ILE A 427 -0.98 74.71 61.68
CA ILE A 427 -0.58 75.00 63.06
C ILE A 427 0.14 76.35 63.15
N GLU A 428 1.08 76.62 62.24
CA GLU A 428 1.80 77.89 62.20
C GLU A 428 0.86 79.07 61.97
N ASN A 429 -0.08 78.93 61.01
CA ASN A 429 -1.08 79.96 60.73
C ASN A 429 -2.00 80.20 61.93
N ASP A 430 -2.41 79.16 62.65
CA ASP A 430 -3.21 79.29 63.86
C ASP A 430 -2.44 79.97 65.00
N ASN A 431 -1.13 79.72 65.14
CA ASN A 431 -0.27 80.42 66.09
C ASN A 431 -0.10 81.90 65.72
N LEU A 432 0.19 82.20 64.46
CA LEU A 432 0.29 83.59 63.96
C LEU A 432 -1.03 84.35 64.16
N LYS A 433 -2.18 83.71 63.97
CA LYS A 433 -3.48 84.32 64.27
C LYS A 433 -3.62 84.66 65.76
N LYS A 434 -3.19 83.78 66.67
CA LYS A 434 -3.20 84.04 68.12
C LYS A 434 -2.25 85.18 68.50
N GLU A 435 -1.05 85.20 67.96
CA GLU A 435 -0.08 86.28 68.18
C GLU A 435 -0.60 87.62 67.66
N ASN A 436 -1.12 87.65 66.43
CA ASN A 436 -1.74 88.84 65.87
C ASN A 436 -2.93 89.32 66.71
N ALA A 437 -3.76 88.40 67.23
CA ALA A 437 -4.86 88.75 68.14
C ALA A 437 -4.34 89.33 69.47
N ALA A 438 -3.25 88.79 70.03
CA ALA A 438 -2.63 89.29 71.25
C ALA A 438 -1.99 90.67 71.05
N ILE A 439 -1.26 90.88 69.95
CA ILE A 439 -0.68 92.17 69.56
C ILE A 439 -1.80 93.20 69.34
N LYS A 440 -2.86 92.82 68.62
CA LYS A 440 -4.05 93.66 68.43
C LYS A 440 -4.64 94.08 69.78
N ALA A 441 -4.88 93.13 70.69
CA ALA A 441 -5.41 93.42 72.02
C ALA A 441 -4.48 94.34 72.85
N TYR A 442 -3.16 94.13 72.78
CA TYR A 442 -2.18 94.98 73.44
C TYR A 442 -2.18 96.41 72.88
N LEU A 443 -2.16 96.57 71.55
CA LEU A 443 -2.19 97.89 70.90
C LEU A 443 -3.47 98.65 71.24
N CYS A 444 -4.62 97.98 71.22
CA CYS A 444 -5.91 98.59 71.58
C CYS A 444 -6.00 98.99 73.07
N SER A 445 -5.22 98.35 73.95
CA SER A 445 -5.10 98.77 75.36
C SER A 445 -4.26 100.04 75.55
N LYS A 446 -3.40 100.39 74.59
CA LYS A 446 -2.50 101.55 74.63
C LYS A 446 -3.05 102.76 73.87
N ASP A 447 -3.72 102.52 72.75
CA ASP A 447 -4.42 103.54 71.96
C ASP A 447 -5.76 102.99 71.42
N PRO A 448 -6.88 103.23 72.14
CA PRO A 448 -8.20 102.77 71.71
C PRO A 448 -8.70 103.41 70.42
N GLY A 449 -8.08 104.51 69.95
CA GLY A 449 -8.46 105.24 68.74
C GLY A 449 -7.83 104.73 67.45
N ALA A 450 -6.85 103.83 67.53
CA ALA A 450 -6.11 103.30 66.39
C ALA A 450 -7.01 102.55 65.39
N SER A 451 -6.72 102.65 64.09
CA SER A 451 -7.53 102.06 63.01
C SER A 451 -7.63 100.54 63.07
N ILE A 452 -6.64 99.86 63.65
CA ILE A 452 -6.64 98.40 63.85
C ILE A 452 -7.64 97.96 64.93
N CYS A 453 -8.11 98.87 65.78
CA CYS A 453 -9.00 98.58 66.91
C CYS A 453 -10.48 98.82 66.61
N LYS A 454 -10.79 99.35 65.42
CA LYS A 454 -12.15 99.61 64.95
C LYS A 454 -12.76 98.40 64.26
#